data_AF-A0A3C0N3T4-F1
#
_entry.id   AF-A0A3C0N3T4-F1
#
_cell.length_a   1.000
_cell.length_b   1.000
_cell.length_c   1.000
_cell.angle_alpha   90.00
_cell.angle_beta   90.00
_cell.angle_gamma   90.00
#
_symmetry.space_group_name_H-M   'P 1'
#
loop_
_entity.id
_entity.type
_entity.pdbx_description
1 polymer ?
#
loop_
_entity_poly.entity_id
_entity_poly.type
_entity_poly.pdbx_seq_one_letter_code
_entity_poly.pdbx_strand_id
1 'polypeptide(L)'
;MDFKDYAALGQAQVMALLEEKLAAKEWKKADEVTKALMLKLSSRKEGICLYVDIKNFPSQDLHAIDILWQRYSNKHFGFSVQKRIWQQNNYENFIKQVGWRVGDSWSDYDELNFSLSAPVGHLPYCGLHFWNGVWNGELLSSKLSHSHSSHIHRPHYHVPHNRHSNGGETAGAAVGAAILAAAPWVLGAAAVAGAGYFIYRAATKEERERKKKQEQERERQEQERQRLQKEKEIQDNIEALLSL
;
A
#
# COMPACT_ATOMS: atom_id res chain seq x y z
N MET A 1 -16.37 -27.62 5.52
CA MET A 1 -17.60 -27.22 4.80
C MET A 1 -17.16 -26.28 3.69
N ASP A 2 -17.57 -26.55 2.46
CA ASP A 2 -17.28 -25.69 1.32
C ASP A 2 -18.18 -24.44 1.36
N PHE A 3 -17.80 -23.36 0.68
CA PHE A 3 -18.62 -22.14 0.56
C PHE A 3 -20.06 -22.44 0.11
N LYS A 4 -20.20 -23.43 -0.79
CA LYS A 4 -21.50 -23.91 -1.29
C LYS A 4 -22.42 -24.44 -0.18
N ASP A 5 -21.85 -25.04 0.87
CA ASP A 5 -22.62 -25.54 2.01
C ASP A 5 -23.24 -24.38 2.81
N TYR A 6 -22.53 -23.25 2.91
CA TYR A 6 -23.02 -22.03 3.58
C TYR A 6 -23.97 -21.19 2.73
N ALA A 7 -23.87 -21.28 1.40
CA ALA A 7 -24.79 -20.62 0.48
C ALA A 7 -26.23 -21.16 0.62
N ALA A 8 -26.38 -22.45 0.97
CA ALA A 8 -27.68 -23.11 1.16
C ALA A 8 -28.37 -22.75 2.49
N LEU A 9 -27.61 -22.35 3.51
CA LEU A 9 -28.15 -21.97 4.83
C LEU A 9 -28.72 -20.54 4.81
N GLY A 10 -29.68 -20.22 5.67
CA GLY A 10 -30.11 -18.83 5.90
C GLY A 10 -29.06 -18.02 6.67
N GLN A 11 -29.07 -16.69 6.56
CA GLN A 11 -28.13 -15.82 7.31
C GLN A 11 -28.19 -16.07 8.83
N ALA A 12 -29.40 -16.18 9.40
CA ALA A 12 -29.60 -16.51 10.81
C ALA A 12 -29.01 -17.88 11.20
N GLN A 13 -29.08 -18.88 10.32
CA GLN A 13 -28.50 -20.20 10.56
C GLN A 13 -26.97 -20.15 10.58
N VAL A 14 -26.36 -19.37 9.67
CA VAL A 14 -24.91 -19.18 9.64
C VAL A 14 -24.44 -18.39 10.88
N MET A 15 -25.21 -17.40 11.33
CA MET A 15 -24.94 -16.69 12.59
C MET A 15 -25.02 -17.59 13.82
N ALA A 16 -26.05 -18.44 13.91
CA ALA A 16 -26.15 -19.42 15.00
C ALA A 16 -24.98 -20.42 14.98
N LEU A 17 -24.56 -20.84 13.78
CA LEU A 17 -23.39 -21.70 13.62
C LEU A 17 -22.11 -21.00 14.07
N LEU A 18 -21.94 -19.70 13.78
CA LEU A 18 -20.80 -18.92 14.29
C LEU A 18 -20.77 -18.93 15.82
N GLU A 19 -21.90 -18.63 16.45
CA GLU A 19 -22.02 -18.66 17.91
C GLU A 19 -21.69 -20.04 18.49
N GLU A 20 -22.17 -21.13 17.87
CA GLU A 20 -21.84 -22.50 18.27
C GLU A 20 -20.33 -22.78 18.21
N LYS A 21 -19.66 -22.41 17.10
CA LYS A 21 -18.21 -22.65 16.93
C LYS A 21 -17.38 -21.81 17.89
N LEU A 22 -17.79 -20.57 18.14
CA LEU A 22 -17.13 -19.71 19.13
C LEU A 22 -17.32 -20.23 20.56
N ALA A 23 -18.53 -20.66 20.92
CA ALA A 23 -18.83 -21.26 22.22
C ALA A 23 -18.01 -22.53 22.48
N ALA A 24 -17.83 -23.35 21.44
CA ALA A 24 -16.99 -24.55 21.48
C ALA A 24 -15.47 -24.24 21.40
N LYS A 25 -15.07 -22.98 21.26
CA LYS A 25 -13.68 -22.54 21.05
C LYS A 25 -13.02 -23.19 19.83
N GLU A 26 -13.81 -23.56 18.83
CA GLU A 26 -13.34 -24.06 17.54
C GLU A 26 -12.92 -22.87 16.64
N TRP A 27 -11.87 -22.14 17.05
CA TRP A 27 -11.51 -20.84 16.48
C TRP A 27 -11.30 -20.83 14.96
N LYS A 28 -10.67 -21.88 14.41
CA LYS A 28 -10.48 -22.02 12.95
C LYS A 28 -11.81 -22.14 12.21
N LYS A 29 -12.71 -23.00 12.70
CA LYS A 29 -14.06 -23.15 12.11
C LYS A 29 -14.88 -21.88 12.29
N ALA A 30 -14.79 -21.21 13.44
CA ALA A 30 -15.47 -19.94 13.67
C ALA A 30 -14.99 -18.86 12.68
N ASP A 31 -13.69 -18.83 12.36
CA ASP A 31 -13.12 -17.95 11.36
C ASP A 31 -13.60 -18.28 9.93
N GLU A 32 -13.62 -19.55 9.56
CA GLU A 32 -14.19 -20.03 8.28
C GLU A 32 -15.67 -19.63 8.13
N VAL A 33 -16.48 -19.84 9.18
CA VAL A 33 -17.89 -19.44 9.21
C VAL A 33 -18.03 -17.91 9.13
N THR A 34 -17.18 -17.16 9.81
CA THR A 34 -17.15 -15.70 9.74
C THR A 34 -16.90 -15.25 8.30
N LYS A 35 -15.91 -15.83 7.60
CA LYS A 35 -15.65 -15.51 6.19
C LYS A 35 -16.84 -15.82 5.29
N ALA A 36 -17.47 -16.98 5.47
CA ALA A 36 -18.66 -17.35 4.70
C ALA A 36 -19.81 -16.36 4.90
N LEU A 37 -20.02 -15.93 6.15
CA LEU A 37 -21.03 -14.92 6.47
C LEU A 37 -20.69 -13.56 5.85
N MET A 38 -19.44 -13.10 5.96
CA MET A 38 -19.00 -11.84 5.35
C MET A 38 -19.17 -11.85 3.81
N LEU A 39 -18.90 -12.97 3.15
CA LEU A 39 -19.11 -13.13 1.71
C LEU A 39 -20.60 -13.02 1.37
N LYS A 40 -21.46 -13.71 2.14
CA LYS A 40 -22.91 -13.67 1.99
C LYS A 40 -23.46 -12.24 2.12
N LEU A 41 -23.02 -11.51 3.14
CA LEU A 41 -23.44 -10.13 3.42
C LEU A 41 -22.99 -9.17 2.31
N SER A 42 -21.84 -9.43 1.68
CA SER A 42 -21.34 -8.62 0.57
C SER A 42 -22.09 -8.82 -0.77
N SER A 43 -23.17 -9.61 -0.79
CA SER A 43 -23.91 -10.02 -2.01
C SER A 43 -23.04 -10.69 -3.08
N ARG A 44 -21.85 -11.17 -2.73
CA ARG A 44 -20.96 -11.90 -3.63
C ARG A 44 -21.18 -13.40 -3.48
N LYS A 45 -21.22 -14.09 -4.63
CA LYS A 45 -21.54 -15.51 -4.68
C LYS A 45 -20.33 -16.42 -4.64
N GLU A 46 -19.11 -15.95 -4.96
CA GLU A 46 -17.87 -16.75 -4.94
C GLU A 46 -16.63 -15.85 -4.81
N GLY A 47 -15.54 -16.41 -4.26
CA GLY A 47 -14.23 -15.76 -4.22
C GLY A 47 -13.42 -16.11 -2.97
N ILE A 48 -12.11 -16.37 -3.16
CA ILE A 48 -11.15 -16.59 -2.07
C ILE A 48 -10.92 -15.28 -1.27
N CYS A 49 -11.25 -14.15 -1.89
CA CYS A 49 -10.94 -12.81 -1.40
C CYS A 49 -12.24 -12.05 -1.09
N LEU A 50 -12.42 -11.74 0.19
CA LEU A 50 -13.46 -10.82 0.66
C LEU A 50 -13.14 -9.41 0.18
N TYR A 51 -13.71 -9.01 -0.96
CA TYR A 51 -13.79 -7.59 -1.29
C TYR A 51 -15.15 -7.08 -0.81
N VAL A 52 -15.14 -6.38 0.30
CA VAL A 52 -16.33 -5.79 0.89
C VAL A 52 -16.46 -4.36 0.38
N ASP A 53 -17.59 -4.06 -0.26
CA ASP A 53 -17.98 -2.67 -0.48
C ASP A 53 -18.41 -2.08 0.86
N ILE A 54 -17.46 -1.40 1.50
CA ILE A 54 -17.59 -0.80 2.82
C ILE A 54 -18.80 0.13 2.92
N LYS A 55 -19.14 0.82 1.82
CA LYS A 55 -20.24 1.80 1.83
C LYS A 55 -21.62 1.15 1.87
N ASN A 56 -21.72 -0.11 1.44
CA ASN A 56 -22.97 -0.85 1.32
C ASN A 56 -23.03 -2.09 2.22
N PHE A 57 -22.05 -2.28 3.12
CA PHE A 57 -21.99 -3.47 3.96
C PHE A 57 -23.00 -3.37 5.12
N PRO A 58 -23.83 -4.41 5.36
CA PRO A 58 -24.80 -4.40 6.44
C PRO A 58 -24.10 -4.44 7.79
N SER A 59 -24.33 -3.40 8.55
CA SER A 59 -23.50 -3.06 9.68
C SER A 59 -23.94 -3.68 11.00
N GLN A 60 -25.25 -3.90 11.15
CA GLN A 60 -25.85 -4.63 12.26
C GLN A 60 -25.31 -6.06 12.35
N ASP A 61 -25.14 -6.72 11.20
CA ASP A 61 -24.57 -8.06 11.15
C ASP A 61 -23.08 -8.06 11.52
N LEU A 62 -22.30 -7.09 11.03
CA LEU A 62 -20.90 -6.96 11.40
C LEU A 62 -20.73 -6.72 12.91
N HIS A 63 -21.57 -5.88 13.48
CA HIS A 63 -21.60 -5.61 14.90
C HIS A 63 -21.95 -6.87 15.70
N ALA A 64 -22.94 -7.65 15.25
CA ALA A 64 -23.31 -8.90 15.89
C ALA A 64 -22.17 -9.94 15.82
N ILE A 65 -21.47 -10.06 14.68
CA ILE A 65 -20.28 -10.90 14.54
C ILE A 65 -19.20 -10.47 15.55
N ASP A 66 -18.92 -9.17 15.63
CA ASP A 66 -17.92 -8.61 16.54
C ASP A 66 -18.26 -8.87 18.01
N ILE A 67 -19.53 -8.70 18.41
CA ILE A 67 -20.01 -9.03 19.76
C ILE A 67 -19.75 -10.50 20.09
N LEU A 68 -20.05 -11.42 19.17
CA LEU A 68 -19.83 -12.86 19.39
C LEU A 68 -18.34 -13.15 19.59
N TRP A 69 -17.47 -12.65 18.71
CA TRP A 69 -16.03 -12.81 18.84
C TRP A 69 -15.51 -12.27 20.18
N GLN A 70 -15.92 -11.07 20.57
CA GLN A 70 -15.53 -10.48 21.85
C GLN A 70 -16.05 -11.29 23.04
N ARG A 71 -17.31 -11.74 23.01
CA ARG A 71 -17.93 -12.48 24.11
C ARG A 71 -17.16 -13.77 24.41
N TYR A 72 -16.92 -14.59 23.40
CA TYR A 72 -16.33 -15.91 23.60
C TYR A 72 -14.82 -15.91 23.76
N SER A 73 -14.15 -14.86 23.27
CA SER A 73 -12.70 -14.68 23.43
C SER A 73 -12.30 -13.85 24.65
N ASN A 74 -13.25 -13.42 25.49
CA ASN A 74 -13.01 -12.48 26.59
C ASN A 74 -12.34 -11.17 26.11
N LYS A 75 -12.90 -10.59 25.03
CA LYS A 75 -12.45 -9.37 24.36
C LYS A 75 -11.03 -9.45 23.78
N HIS A 76 -10.52 -10.66 23.56
CA HIS A 76 -9.20 -10.90 22.98
C HIS A 76 -9.22 -10.82 21.46
N PHE A 77 -10.34 -11.21 20.84
CA PHE A 77 -10.58 -11.21 19.40
C PHE A 77 -11.81 -10.37 19.04
N GLY A 78 -11.85 -9.91 17.78
CA GLY A 78 -12.94 -9.09 17.23
C GLY A 78 -12.44 -7.97 16.31
N PHE A 79 -13.32 -7.51 15.43
CA PHE A 79 -13.09 -6.36 14.55
C PHE A 79 -12.91 -5.05 15.32
N SER A 80 -13.64 -4.83 16.41
CA SER A 80 -13.47 -3.65 17.26
C SER A 80 -12.15 -3.69 18.04
N VAL A 81 -11.66 -4.88 18.37
CA VAL A 81 -10.33 -5.08 18.97
C VAL A 81 -9.25 -4.72 17.94
N GLN A 82 -9.38 -5.22 16.71
CA GLN A 82 -8.50 -4.86 15.59
C GLN A 82 -8.53 -3.34 15.31
N LYS A 83 -9.72 -2.71 15.32
CA LYS A 83 -9.86 -1.24 15.18
C LYS A 83 -9.03 -0.49 16.21
N ARG A 84 -9.11 -0.89 17.48
CA ARG A 84 -8.37 -0.23 18.56
C ARG A 84 -6.86 -0.34 18.37
N ILE A 85 -6.38 -1.51 17.94
CA ILE A 85 -4.95 -1.73 17.64
C ILE A 85 -4.55 -0.87 16.44
N TRP A 86 -5.38 -0.81 15.41
CA TRP A 86 -5.13 0.02 14.23
C TRP A 86 -5.01 1.50 14.61
N GLN A 87 -5.93 2.05 15.41
CA GLN A 87 -5.92 3.48 15.80
C GLN A 87 -4.63 3.92 16.51
N GLN A 88 -3.84 2.97 17.02
CA GLN A 88 -2.60 3.23 17.74
C GLN A 88 -1.36 3.01 16.87
N ASN A 89 -1.53 2.58 15.62
CA ASN A 89 -0.46 2.06 14.77
C ASN A 89 -0.60 2.50 13.31
N ASN A 90 0.49 2.40 12.55
CA ASN A 90 0.41 2.37 11.10
C ASN A 90 0.14 0.93 10.63
N TYR A 91 -0.12 0.76 9.33
CA TYR A 91 -0.40 -0.54 8.73
C TYR A 91 0.62 -1.64 9.05
N GLU A 92 1.91 -1.34 8.88
CA GLU A 92 2.99 -2.31 9.11
C GLU A 92 3.06 -2.78 10.57
N ASN A 93 2.87 -1.86 11.51
CA ASN A 93 2.84 -2.20 12.93
C ASN A 93 1.55 -2.95 13.30
N PHE A 94 0.41 -2.56 12.71
CA PHE A 94 -0.86 -3.24 12.92
C PHE A 94 -0.76 -4.72 12.53
N ILE A 95 -0.35 -5.02 11.30
CA ILE A 95 -0.32 -6.42 10.79
C ILE A 95 0.66 -7.29 11.58
N LYS A 96 1.78 -6.70 12.07
CA LYS A 96 2.73 -7.39 12.94
C LYS A 96 2.16 -7.62 14.33
N GLN A 97 1.50 -6.62 14.92
CA GLN A 97 0.94 -6.70 16.27
C GLN A 97 -0.20 -7.72 16.37
N VAL A 98 -1.06 -7.82 15.35
CA VAL A 98 -2.09 -8.86 15.29
C VAL A 98 -1.53 -10.22 14.86
N GLY A 99 -0.25 -10.31 14.45
CA GLY A 99 0.42 -11.57 14.14
C GLY A 99 0.09 -12.15 12.77
N TRP A 100 -0.22 -11.33 11.76
CA TRP A 100 -0.47 -11.80 10.38
C TRP A 100 0.77 -11.80 9.49
N ARG A 101 1.89 -11.30 10.02
CA ARG A 101 3.18 -11.27 9.32
C ARG A 101 4.27 -11.82 10.23
N VAL A 102 5.02 -12.80 9.75
CA VAL A 102 6.20 -13.35 10.44
C VAL A 102 7.43 -13.00 9.61
N GLY A 103 8.31 -12.17 10.17
CA GLY A 103 9.42 -11.59 9.42
C GLY A 103 8.91 -10.70 8.27
N ASP A 104 9.37 -11.00 7.06
CA ASP A 104 8.98 -10.26 5.85
C ASP A 104 7.80 -10.89 5.10
N SER A 105 7.32 -12.06 5.51
CA SER A 105 6.27 -12.81 4.80
C SER A 105 4.93 -12.79 5.53
N TRP A 106 3.84 -12.77 4.74
CA TRP A 106 2.51 -13.02 5.26
C TRP A 106 2.39 -14.47 5.75
N SER A 107 1.70 -14.65 6.87
CA SER A 107 1.38 -15.99 7.34
C SER A 107 0.34 -16.63 6.43
N ASP A 108 0.59 -17.86 6.02
CA ASP A 108 -0.42 -18.67 5.33
C ASP A 108 -1.57 -18.97 6.28
N TYR A 109 -2.80 -19.05 5.74
CA TYR A 109 -3.99 -19.23 6.56
C TYR A 109 -3.93 -20.49 7.43
N ASP A 110 -3.41 -21.58 6.86
CA ASP A 110 -3.26 -22.85 7.57
C ASP A 110 -2.19 -22.84 8.66
N GLU A 111 -1.31 -21.83 8.66
CA GLU A 111 -0.24 -21.63 9.64
C GLU A 111 -0.62 -20.63 10.75
N LEU A 112 -1.82 -20.01 10.69
CA LEU A 112 -2.28 -19.09 11.72
C LEU A 112 -2.51 -19.80 13.06
N ASN A 113 -2.33 -19.05 14.16
CA ASN A 113 -2.55 -19.56 15.51
C ASN A 113 -4.04 -19.45 15.88
N PHE A 114 -4.78 -20.55 15.74
CA PHE A 114 -6.19 -20.64 16.12
C PHE A 114 -6.37 -21.03 17.58
N SER A 115 -5.78 -20.25 18.49
CA SER A 115 -5.94 -20.41 19.94
C SER A 115 -5.88 -19.08 20.67
N LEU A 116 -6.30 -19.05 21.94
CA LEU A 116 -6.19 -17.85 22.79
C LEU A 116 -4.75 -17.44 23.11
N SER A 117 -3.74 -18.24 22.76
CA SER A 117 -2.33 -17.84 22.85
C SER A 117 -1.89 -16.90 21.72
N ALA A 118 -2.70 -16.77 20.68
CA ALA A 118 -2.45 -15.83 19.59
C ALA A 118 -2.47 -14.37 20.09
N PRO A 119 -1.85 -13.43 19.36
CA PRO A 119 -1.89 -12.02 19.73
C PRO A 119 -3.32 -11.47 19.85
N VAL A 120 -3.49 -10.42 20.64
CA VAL A 120 -4.76 -9.68 20.73
C VAL A 120 -5.14 -9.18 19.32
N GLY A 121 -6.38 -9.37 18.92
CA GLY A 121 -6.89 -8.99 17.60
C GLY A 121 -6.47 -9.91 16.45
N HIS A 122 -5.81 -11.05 16.71
CA HIS A 122 -5.40 -11.99 15.66
C HIS A 122 -6.57 -12.51 14.82
N LEU A 123 -7.73 -12.73 15.45
CA LEU A 123 -8.95 -13.20 14.81
C LEU A 123 -10.10 -12.18 14.97
N PRO A 124 -11.10 -12.19 14.07
CA PRO A 124 -11.16 -12.99 12.83
C PRO A 124 -10.16 -12.51 11.76
N TYR A 125 -9.66 -13.44 10.96
CA TYR A 125 -8.76 -13.21 9.83
C TYR A 125 -9.56 -13.18 8.52
N CYS A 126 -9.94 -12.00 8.04
CA CYS A 126 -10.66 -11.84 6.77
C CYS A 126 -9.74 -11.70 5.53
N GLY A 127 -8.43 -11.93 5.70
CA GLY A 127 -7.43 -11.87 4.63
C GLY A 127 -7.00 -10.46 4.22
N LEU A 128 -5.89 -10.39 3.48
CA LEU A 128 -5.32 -9.14 2.97
C LEU A 128 -6.34 -8.32 2.18
N HIS A 129 -7.16 -8.97 1.35
CA HIS A 129 -8.08 -8.27 0.43
C HIS A 129 -9.21 -7.53 1.13
N PHE A 130 -9.70 -8.05 2.27
CA PHE A 130 -10.72 -7.37 3.07
C PHE A 130 -10.17 -6.05 3.57
N TRP A 131 -9.03 -6.08 4.25
CA TRP A 131 -8.44 -4.88 4.80
C TRP A 131 -7.76 -3.99 3.76
N ASN A 132 -7.31 -4.54 2.63
CA ASN A 132 -6.78 -3.76 1.52
C ASN A 132 -7.86 -2.85 0.92
N GLY A 133 -9.11 -3.33 0.81
CA GLY A 133 -10.24 -2.47 0.44
C GLY A 133 -10.48 -1.34 1.46
N VAL A 134 -10.32 -1.64 2.75
CA VAL A 134 -10.44 -0.67 3.86
C VAL A 134 -9.33 0.37 3.85
N TRP A 135 -8.09 -0.05 3.59
CA TRP A 135 -6.89 0.77 3.80
C TRP A 135 -6.30 1.39 2.53
N ASN A 136 -6.68 0.96 1.33
CA ASN A 136 -6.09 1.54 0.11
C ASN A 136 -7.08 2.36 -0.72
N GLY A 137 -8.39 2.35 -0.43
CA GLY A 137 -9.42 3.08 -1.20
C GLY A 137 -9.57 2.63 -2.66
N GLU A 138 -8.58 1.89 -3.20
CA GLU A 138 -8.55 1.32 -4.54
C GLU A 138 -8.74 -0.20 -4.48
N LEU A 139 -9.81 -0.60 -5.17
CA LEU A 139 -10.09 -1.92 -5.70
C LEU A 139 -8.94 -2.30 -6.65
N LEU A 140 -7.91 -2.99 -6.15
CA LEU A 140 -6.76 -3.47 -6.93
C LEU A 140 -7.22 -4.45 -8.03
N SER A 141 -7.70 -3.93 -9.15
CA SER A 141 -7.78 -4.64 -10.43
C SER A 141 -6.72 -4.12 -11.42
N SER A 142 -6.07 -2.98 -11.15
CA SER A 142 -5.19 -2.31 -12.13
C SER A 142 -3.70 -2.66 -12.03
N LYS A 143 -3.20 -3.21 -10.90
CA LYS A 143 -1.75 -3.46 -10.71
C LYS A 143 -1.30 -4.92 -10.76
N LEU A 144 -2.22 -5.88 -10.72
CA LEU A 144 -1.87 -7.31 -10.82
C LEU A 144 -1.69 -7.81 -12.26
N SER A 145 -1.96 -6.98 -13.28
CA SER A 145 -1.69 -7.37 -14.69
C SER A 145 -0.23 -7.22 -15.12
N HIS A 146 0.65 -6.67 -14.28
CA HIS A 146 2.03 -6.34 -14.68
C HIS A 146 3.14 -6.92 -13.79
N SER A 147 2.87 -7.91 -12.94
CA SER A 147 3.97 -8.54 -12.17
C SER A 147 3.80 -10.05 -11.96
N HIS A 148 4.63 -10.78 -12.70
CA HIS A 148 5.20 -12.11 -12.40
C HIS A 148 4.29 -13.34 -12.49
N SER A 149 4.22 -13.88 -13.71
CA SER A 149 4.18 -15.33 -13.92
C SER A 149 5.56 -15.90 -13.58
N SER A 150 5.60 -16.78 -12.58
CA SER A 150 6.79 -17.50 -12.14
C SER A 150 7.11 -18.66 -13.10
N HIS A 151 8.31 -18.66 -13.69
CA HIS A 151 9.04 -19.91 -13.92
C HIS A 151 10.54 -19.71 -13.73
N ILE A 152 11.07 -20.51 -12.80
CA ILE A 152 12.47 -20.65 -12.43
C ILE A 152 13.19 -21.46 -13.51
N HIS A 153 14.27 -20.91 -14.09
CA HIS A 153 15.56 -21.59 -14.34
C HIS A 153 16.65 -20.57 -14.76
N ARG A 154 17.85 -20.68 -14.16
CA ARG A 154 19.12 -20.01 -14.52
C ARG A 154 20.13 -21.11 -14.95
N PRO A 155 21.34 -20.80 -15.45
CA PRO A 155 21.79 -19.78 -16.40
C PRO A 155 22.71 -20.38 -17.50
N HIS A 156 23.03 -19.65 -18.58
CA HIS A 156 24.26 -19.91 -19.38
C HIS A 156 24.77 -18.64 -20.08
N TYR A 157 26.06 -18.38 -19.92
CA TYR A 157 26.80 -17.26 -20.53
C TYR A 157 27.26 -17.61 -21.95
N HIS A 158 27.12 -16.66 -22.90
CA HIS A 158 28.12 -16.47 -23.96
C HIS A 158 28.04 -15.09 -24.61
N VAL A 159 29.23 -14.50 -24.80
CA VAL A 159 29.53 -13.25 -25.52
C VAL A 159 29.89 -13.62 -26.95
N PRO A 160 29.60 -12.76 -27.96
CA PRO A 160 30.52 -12.64 -29.07
C PRO A 160 30.95 -11.19 -29.39
N HIS A 161 32.23 -11.13 -29.74
CA HIS A 161 32.99 -10.02 -30.33
C HIS A 161 32.67 -9.79 -31.81
N ASN A 162 32.79 -8.53 -32.26
CA ASN A 162 33.61 -8.04 -33.40
C ASN A 162 33.33 -6.54 -33.55
N ARG A 163 34.26 -5.57 -33.54
CA ARG A 163 35.57 -5.34 -34.20
C ARG A 163 35.50 -5.19 -35.72
N HIS A 164 35.55 -3.94 -36.19
CA HIS A 164 36.52 -3.35 -37.15
C HIS A 164 36.12 -1.88 -37.42
N SER A 165 36.94 -0.86 -37.06
CA SER A 165 38.01 -0.18 -37.85
C SER A 165 37.46 0.42 -39.15
N ASN A 166 37.65 1.67 -39.57
CA ASN A 166 38.71 2.70 -39.49
C ASN A 166 37.97 4.06 -39.69
N GLY A 167 38.49 5.27 -39.46
CA GLY A 167 39.84 5.82 -39.38
C GLY A 167 39.75 7.27 -39.87
N GLY A 168 40.74 8.12 -39.54
CA GLY A 168 40.91 9.43 -40.18
C GLY A 168 40.91 10.63 -39.23
N GLU A 169 42.12 11.04 -38.87
CA GLU A 169 42.46 12.31 -38.20
C GLU A 169 42.06 13.54 -39.04
N THR A 170 41.90 14.70 -38.41
CA THR A 170 42.70 15.91 -38.70
C THR A 170 42.46 17.00 -37.66
N ALA A 171 43.52 17.76 -37.41
CA ALA A 171 43.66 18.85 -36.46
C ALA A 171 42.95 20.15 -36.87
N GLY A 172 42.80 21.08 -35.92
CA GLY A 172 42.59 22.49 -36.26
C GLY A 172 42.03 23.35 -35.14
N ALA A 173 42.92 23.97 -34.35
CA ALA A 173 42.58 25.14 -33.56
C ALA A 173 42.26 26.33 -34.48
N ALA A 174 41.20 27.08 -34.18
CA ALA A 174 41.04 28.44 -34.69
C ALA A 174 40.27 29.32 -33.70
N VAL A 175 41.00 30.32 -33.22
CA VAL A 175 40.51 31.53 -32.56
C VAL A 175 39.56 32.27 -33.53
N GLY A 176 38.41 32.71 -33.04
CA GLY A 176 37.46 33.46 -33.86
C GLY A 176 36.56 34.35 -33.01
N ALA A 177 37.09 35.52 -32.65
CA ALA A 177 36.28 36.63 -32.17
C ALA A 177 35.34 37.09 -33.29
N ALA A 178 34.05 37.15 -33.02
CA ALA A 178 33.09 37.89 -33.84
C ALA A 178 32.26 38.78 -32.93
N ILE A 179 32.60 40.07 -32.93
CA ILE A 179 31.77 41.13 -32.36
C ILE A 179 30.82 41.64 -33.46
N LEU A 180 29.61 42.00 -33.01
CA LEU A 180 28.70 43.04 -33.51
C LEU A 180 27.50 42.59 -34.38
N ALA A 181 26.34 42.55 -33.72
CA ALA A 181 25.14 43.22 -34.24
C ALA A 181 24.42 43.94 -33.08
N ALA A 182 24.77 45.23 -32.94
CA ALA A 182 24.00 46.37 -32.45
C ALA A 182 22.97 46.23 -31.30
N ALA A 183 23.32 46.77 -30.12
CA ALA A 183 22.42 47.65 -29.35
C ALA A 183 23.24 48.65 -28.48
N PRO A 184 22.94 49.98 -28.47
CA PRO A 184 23.92 51.03 -28.11
C PRO A 184 24.07 51.40 -26.62
N TRP A 185 24.10 50.45 -25.67
CA TRP A 185 24.20 50.80 -24.23
C TRP A 185 25.14 49.93 -23.38
N VAL A 186 26.04 49.14 -23.99
CA VAL A 186 27.07 48.40 -23.23
C VAL A 186 28.44 49.06 -23.39
N LEU A 187 28.60 50.25 -22.82
CA LEU A 187 29.93 50.80 -22.50
C LEU A 187 30.12 50.76 -20.98
N GLY A 188 30.53 49.58 -20.51
CA GLY A 188 30.84 49.33 -19.11
C GLY A 188 31.57 48.01 -18.92
N ALA A 189 32.92 48.10 -18.92
CA ALA A 189 33.86 47.15 -18.32
C ALA A 189 34.51 46.04 -19.18
N ALA A 190 35.52 46.43 -19.96
CA ALA A 190 36.50 45.49 -20.53
C ALA A 190 37.60 45.03 -19.55
N ALA A 191 37.60 45.47 -18.28
CA ALA A 191 38.50 45.00 -17.22
C ALA A 191 37.79 44.27 -16.05
N VAL A 192 36.45 44.15 -16.09
CA VAL A 192 35.66 43.41 -15.08
C VAL A 192 35.25 42.01 -15.60
N ALA A 193 35.73 41.61 -16.78
CA ALA A 193 35.28 40.40 -17.47
C ALA A 193 35.55 39.10 -16.69
N GLY A 194 36.65 39.00 -15.93
CA GLY A 194 36.91 37.83 -15.08
C GLY A 194 36.02 37.81 -13.84
N ALA A 195 36.17 38.78 -12.95
CA ALA A 195 35.43 38.86 -11.70
C ALA A 195 33.90 38.98 -11.90
N GLY A 196 33.46 39.78 -12.88
CA GLY A 196 32.05 39.92 -13.25
C GLY A 196 31.45 38.62 -13.80
N TYR A 197 32.20 37.86 -14.62
CA TYR A 197 31.77 36.54 -15.09
C TYR A 197 31.70 35.51 -13.94
N PHE A 198 32.65 35.53 -13.00
CA PHE A 198 32.61 34.64 -11.83
C PHE A 198 31.45 35.00 -10.88
N ILE A 199 31.20 36.29 -10.63
CA ILE A 199 30.06 36.75 -9.83
C ILE A 199 28.73 36.40 -10.50
N TYR A 200 28.60 36.62 -11.82
CA TYR A 200 27.43 36.20 -12.60
C TYR A 200 27.23 34.68 -12.57
N ARG A 201 28.28 33.89 -12.75
CA ARG A 201 28.23 32.42 -12.70
C ARG A 201 27.92 31.90 -11.29
N ALA A 202 28.41 32.55 -10.25
CA ALA A 202 28.11 32.23 -8.86
C ALA A 202 26.64 32.56 -8.51
N ALA A 203 26.17 33.76 -8.85
CA ALA A 203 24.78 34.18 -8.64
C ALA A 203 23.78 33.27 -9.37
N THR A 204 24.08 32.89 -10.62
CA THR A 204 23.23 31.94 -11.39
C THR A 204 23.28 30.52 -10.84
N LYS A 205 24.40 30.08 -10.23
CA LYS A 205 24.49 28.79 -9.54
C LYS A 205 23.63 28.78 -8.28
N GLU A 206 23.74 29.82 -7.44
CA GLU A 206 22.94 29.97 -6.23
C GLU A 206 21.44 30.03 -6.54
N GLU A 207 21.04 30.74 -7.59
CA GLU A 207 19.63 30.81 -8.01
C GLU A 207 19.10 29.44 -8.46
N ARG A 208 19.89 28.67 -9.21
CA ARG A 208 19.53 27.29 -9.60
C ARG A 208 19.42 26.37 -8.40
N GLU A 209 20.32 26.49 -7.42
CA GLU A 209 20.27 25.70 -6.19
C GLU A 209 19.07 26.08 -5.32
N ARG A 210 18.72 27.37 -5.22
CA ARG A 210 17.51 27.84 -4.56
C ARG A 210 16.25 27.30 -5.23
N LYS A 211 16.18 27.36 -6.56
CA LYS A 211 15.06 26.79 -7.33
C LYS A 211 14.93 25.28 -7.10
N LYS A 212 16.03 24.54 -7.14
CA LYS A 212 16.02 23.09 -6.83
C LYS A 212 15.57 22.80 -5.40
N LYS A 213 16.03 23.56 -4.41
CA LYS A 213 15.59 23.41 -3.02
C LYS A 213 14.09 23.72 -2.87
N GLN A 214 13.60 24.77 -3.53
CA GLN A 214 12.18 25.12 -3.53
C GLN A 214 11.32 24.06 -4.24
N GLU A 215 11.81 23.50 -5.33
CA GLU A 215 11.14 22.41 -6.06
C GLU A 215 11.07 21.14 -5.21
N GLN A 216 12.20 20.72 -4.62
CA GLN A 216 12.23 19.58 -3.69
C GLN A 216 11.31 19.77 -2.49
N GLU A 217 11.25 20.98 -1.93
CA GLU A 217 10.36 21.28 -0.81
C GLU A 217 8.89 21.23 -1.24
N ARG A 218 8.55 21.72 -2.45
CA ARG A 218 7.19 21.60 -3.00
C ARG A 218 6.81 20.15 -3.23
N GLU A 219 7.70 19.34 -3.78
CA GLU A 219 7.48 17.91 -3.99
C GLU A 219 7.27 17.19 -2.65
N ARG A 220 8.09 17.50 -1.63
CA ARG A 220 7.94 16.95 -0.29
C ARG A 220 6.59 17.34 0.33
N GLN A 221 6.20 18.61 0.23
CA GLN A 221 4.91 19.09 0.74
C GLN A 221 3.72 18.49 -0.01
N GLU A 222 3.86 18.27 -1.32
CA GLU A 222 2.83 17.59 -2.10
C GLU A 222 2.71 16.11 -1.71
N GLN A 223 3.82 15.40 -1.56
CA GLN A 223 3.84 14.03 -1.07
C GLN A 223 3.24 13.91 0.34
N GLU A 224 3.56 14.85 1.23
CA GLU A 224 3.01 14.88 2.59
C GLU A 224 1.49 15.14 2.56
N ARG A 225 1.02 16.09 1.75
CA ARG A 225 -0.43 16.32 1.57
C ARG A 225 -1.15 15.09 1.02
N GLN A 226 -0.58 14.43 0.01
CA GLN A 226 -1.14 13.20 -0.54
C GLN A 226 -1.18 12.07 0.50
N ARG A 227 -0.13 11.95 1.32
CA ARG A 227 -0.08 10.98 2.41
C ARG A 227 -1.15 11.25 3.46
N LEU A 228 -1.26 12.48 3.95
CA LEU A 228 -2.27 12.87 4.94
C LEU A 228 -3.70 12.67 4.41
N GLN A 229 -3.93 12.98 3.13
CA GLN A 229 -5.21 12.75 2.49
C GLN A 229 -5.59 11.26 2.47
N LYS A 230 -4.63 10.39 2.13
CA LYS A 230 -4.84 8.92 2.17
C LYS A 230 -5.08 8.43 3.60
N GLU A 231 -4.28 8.87 4.57
CA GLU A 231 -4.46 8.51 5.98
C GLU A 231 -5.87 8.90 6.48
N LYS A 232 -6.39 10.06 6.05
CA LYS A 232 -7.76 10.49 6.38
C LYS A 232 -8.82 9.59 5.74
N GLU A 233 -8.70 9.27 4.45
CA GLU A 233 -9.66 8.41 3.74
C GLU A 233 -9.73 7.01 4.38
N ILE A 234 -8.59 6.47 4.80
CA ILE A 234 -8.52 5.21 5.54
C ILE A 234 -9.31 5.29 6.84
N GLN A 235 -9.11 6.37 7.60
CA GLN A 235 -9.79 6.57 8.86
C GLN A 235 -11.31 6.65 8.67
N ASP A 236 -11.76 7.40 7.66
CA ASP A 236 -13.18 7.54 7.32
C ASP A 236 -13.80 6.17 6.93
N ASN A 237 -13.10 5.33 6.17
CA ASN A 237 -13.56 3.99 5.79
C ASN A 237 -13.70 3.06 7.01
N ILE A 238 -12.74 3.10 7.95
CA ILE A 238 -12.77 2.29 9.17
C ILE A 238 -13.89 2.75 10.10
N GLU A 239 -14.10 4.07 10.20
CA GLU A 239 -15.21 4.63 10.95
C GLU A 239 -16.53 4.17 10.35
N ALA A 240 -16.74 4.36 9.05
CA ALA A 240 -17.95 3.92 8.35
C ALA A 240 -18.24 2.42 8.55
N LEU A 241 -17.24 1.55 8.44
CA LEU A 241 -17.41 0.10 8.65
C LEU A 241 -17.92 -0.26 10.06
N LEU A 242 -17.50 0.49 11.07
CA LEU A 242 -17.68 0.10 12.48
C LEU A 242 -18.61 1.05 13.25
N SER A 243 -19.12 2.09 12.59
CA SER A 243 -20.09 3.05 13.13
C SER A 243 -21.52 2.81 12.65
N LEU A 244 -21.68 2.12 11.52
CA LEU A 244 -22.98 1.65 11.08
C LEU A 244 -23.41 0.47 11.98
#